data_AF-A0A7U9CQ83-F1
#
_entry.id   AF-A0A7U9CQ83-F1
#
_cell.length_a   1.000
_cell.length_b   1.000
_cell.length_c   1.000
_cell.angle_alpha   90.00
_cell.angle_beta   90.00
_cell.angle_gamma   90.00
#
_symmetry.space_group_name_H-M   'P 1'
#
loop_
_entity.id
_entity.type
_entity.pdbx_description
1 polymer ?
#
loop_
_entity_poly.entity_id
_entity_poly.type
_entity_poly.pdbx_seq_one_letter_code
_entity_poly.pdbx_strand_id
1 'polypeptide(L)'
;MAVSRLQPQGIVAQWLPLPTQNIDDSRALVRSFLDVFPYASLWTSEFHEMLLVGSLQPMQLDATKITERFQQDSVRSTLQDVGIGSAAALLATWVTDRAGLERFAADAPAVTDDQPRIEYAPWVRSKEITRVLPALLDLYVPPPLVNADAGFTERMDAHRQRLMQFYRASLHAYDGDREAWGRDIREVMQGDRANPYFRWFVGQ
;
A
#
# COMPACT_ATOMS: atom_id res chain seq x y z
N MET A 1 -14.33 -1.55 -21.08
CA MET A 1 -13.74 -1.80 -19.74
C MET A 1 -12.26 -1.42 -19.76
N ALA A 2 -11.67 -1.01 -18.65
CA ALA A 2 -10.25 -0.64 -18.60
C ALA A 2 -9.32 -1.75 -19.13
N VAL A 3 -9.63 -3.02 -18.80
CA VAL A 3 -8.88 -4.19 -19.26
C VAL A 3 -8.78 -4.30 -20.78
N SER A 4 -9.85 -4.01 -21.51
CA SER A 4 -9.85 -4.13 -22.99
C SER A 4 -9.01 -3.05 -23.68
N ARG A 5 -8.43 -2.11 -22.92
CA ARG A 5 -7.53 -1.05 -23.40
C ARG A 5 -6.07 -1.30 -23.00
N LEU A 6 -5.79 -2.34 -22.20
CA LEU A 6 -4.42 -2.69 -21.82
C LEU A 6 -3.70 -3.35 -22.99
N GLN A 7 -2.47 -2.91 -23.22
CA GLN A 7 -1.53 -3.63 -24.08
C GLN A 7 -1.09 -4.95 -23.41
N PRO A 8 -0.51 -5.90 -24.17
CA PRO A 8 0.15 -7.05 -23.57
C PRO A 8 1.14 -6.61 -22.48
N GLN A 9 1.16 -7.31 -21.33
CA GLN A 9 1.94 -6.94 -20.12
C GLN A 9 1.51 -5.62 -19.46
N GLY A 10 0.36 -5.05 -19.85
CA GLY A 10 -0.19 -3.84 -19.24
C GLY A 10 -0.55 -4.05 -17.77
N ILE A 11 -0.42 -2.98 -16.99
CA ILE A 11 -0.73 -2.93 -15.56
C ILE A 11 -1.73 -1.80 -15.30
N VAL A 12 -2.59 -1.99 -14.30
CA VAL A 12 -3.45 -0.95 -13.73
C VAL A 12 -3.03 -0.72 -12.29
N ALA A 13 -2.94 0.55 -11.90
CA ALA A 13 -2.73 0.98 -10.53
C ALA A 13 -3.92 1.85 -10.12
N GLN A 14 -4.57 1.49 -9.03
CA GLN A 14 -5.79 2.13 -8.53
C GLN A 14 -5.63 2.47 -7.05
N TRP A 15 -5.87 3.73 -6.69
CA TRP A 15 -5.95 4.14 -5.29
C TRP A 15 -7.16 3.50 -4.60
N LEU A 16 -6.93 2.98 -3.40
CA LEU A 16 -7.93 2.46 -2.48
C LEU A 16 -7.97 3.40 -1.27
N PRO A 17 -8.97 4.30 -1.18
CA PRO A 17 -9.05 5.25 -0.08
C PRO A 17 -9.49 4.55 1.21
N LEU A 18 -8.84 4.88 2.33
CA LEU A 18 -9.08 4.25 3.62
C LEU A 18 -10.06 5.02 4.53
N PRO A 19 -10.06 6.38 4.60
CA PRO A 19 -10.89 7.09 5.56
C PRO A 19 -12.27 7.49 5.02
N THR A 20 -12.54 7.33 3.73
CA THR A 20 -13.74 7.88 3.07
C THR A 20 -14.88 6.88 2.86
N GLN A 21 -14.68 5.62 3.23
CA GLN A 21 -15.63 4.53 3.02
C GLN A 21 -15.51 3.49 4.13
N ASN A 22 -16.58 2.73 4.39
CA ASN A 22 -16.53 1.69 5.42
C ASN A 22 -15.70 0.51 4.93
N ILE A 23 -15.15 -0.28 5.86
CA ILE A 23 -14.37 -1.47 5.53
C ILE A 23 -15.15 -2.44 4.61
N ASP A 24 -16.46 -2.52 4.76
CA ASP A 24 -17.35 -3.33 3.92
C ASP A 24 -17.31 -2.86 2.45
N ASP A 25 -17.25 -1.54 2.22
CA ASP A 25 -17.15 -0.93 0.90
C ASP A 25 -15.73 -1.12 0.31
N SER A 26 -14.69 -1.01 1.14
CA SER A 26 -13.32 -1.34 0.73
C SER A 26 -13.19 -2.81 0.31
N ARG A 27 -13.87 -3.73 0.99
CA ARG A 27 -13.91 -5.15 0.59
C ARG A 27 -14.61 -5.34 -0.75
N ALA A 28 -15.72 -4.66 -0.98
CA ALA A 28 -16.43 -4.69 -2.26
C ALA A 28 -15.56 -4.15 -3.42
N LEU A 29 -14.82 -3.06 -3.19
CA LEU A 29 -13.84 -2.54 -4.16
C LEU A 29 -12.74 -3.55 -4.48
N VAL A 30 -12.15 -4.16 -3.45
CA VAL A 30 -11.13 -5.20 -3.64
C VAL A 30 -11.71 -6.39 -4.39
N ARG A 31 -12.94 -6.83 -4.09
CA ARG A 31 -13.64 -7.88 -4.83
C ARG A 31 -13.77 -7.52 -6.31
N SER A 32 -14.28 -6.33 -6.63
CA SER A 32 -14.41 -5.88 -8.03
C SER A 32 -13.07 -5.88 -8.76
N PHE A 33 -11.99 -5.48 -8.09
CA PHE A 33 -10.65 -5.50 -8.68
C PHE A 33 -10.18 -6.95 -8.96
N LEU A 34 -10.41 -7.87 -8.02
CA LEU A 34 -10.03 -9.28 -8.13
C LEU A 34 -10.82 -10.05 -9.20
N ASP A 35 -12.08 -9.67 -9.45
CA ASP A 35 -12.91 -10.25 -10.53
C ASP A 35 -12.33 -9.98 -11.91
N VAL A 36 -11.58 -8.89 -12.04
CA VAL A 36 -11.07 -8.39 -13.30
C VAL A 36 -9.61 -8.77 -13.53
N PHE A 37 -8.78 -8.71 -12.48
CA PHE A 37 -7.33 -8.91 -12.57
C PHE A 37 -6.88 -10.22 -11.89
N PRO A 38 -6.52 -11.27 -12.65
CA PRO A 38 -6.07 -12.54 -12.08
C PRO A 38 -4.74 -12.42 -11.33
N TYR A 39 -3.92 -11.41 -11.64
CA TYR A 39 -2.71 -11.09 -10.89
C TYR A 39 -2.92 -9.73 -10.24
N ALA A 40 -3.00 -9.72 -8.91
CA ALA A 40 -3.26 -8.52 -8.13
C ALA A 40 -2.32 -8.47 -6.91
N SER A 41 -2.00 -7.27 -6.47
CA SER A 41 -1.18 -7.02 -5.28
C SER A 41 -1.60 -5.71 -4.62
N LEU A 42 -1.28 -5.59 -3.34
CA LEU A 42 -1.53 -4.39 -2.54
C LEU A 42 -0.21 -3.80 -2.06
N TRP A 43 -0.11 -2.49 -2.18
CA TRP A 43 1.04 -1.70 -1.75
C TRP A 43 0.55 -0.52 -0.90
N THR A 44 1.36 -0.12 0.07
CA THR A 44 1.15 1.15 0.74
C THR A 44 1.63 2.30 -0.15
N SER A 45 0.98 3.46 -0.10
CA SER A 45 1.41 4.67 -0.83
C SER A 45 1.67 5.82 0.14
N GLU A 46 0.62 6.27 0.81
CA GLU A 46 0.67 7.24 1.91
C GLU A 46 -0.12 6.68 3.11
N PHE A 47 -0.54 7.53 4.05
CA PHE A 47 -1.19 7.11 5.28
C PHE A 47 -2.67 6.76 5.09
N HIS A 48 -3.39 7.51 4.25
CA HIS A 48 -4.84 7.43 4.06
C HIS A 48 -5.26 6.61 2.85
N GLU A 49 -4.31 6.08 2.09
CA GLU A 49 -4.56 5.37 0.84
C GLU A 49 -3.64 4.15 0.71
N MET A 50 -4.14 3.17 -0.04
CA MET A 50 -3.36 2.04 -0.54
C MET A 50 -3.39 2.02 -2.06
N LEU A 51 -2.51 1.25 -2.67
CA LEU A 51 -2.45 1.07 -4.11
C LEU A 51 -2.71 -0.39 -4.48
N LEU A 52 -3.83 -0.62 -5.16
CA LEU A 52 -4.12 -1.88 -5.84
C LEU A 52 -3.40 -1.88 -7.19
N VAL A 53 -2.59 -2.90 -7.43
CA VAL A 53 -1.88 -3.09 -8.70
C VAL A 53 -2.30 -4.41 -9.32
N GLY A 54 -2.74 -4.38 -10.59
CA GLY A 54 -3.37 -5.51 -11.27
C GLY A 54 -2.91 -5.68 -12.71
N SER A 55 -2.86 -6.93 -13.16
CA SER A 55 -2.55 -7.30 -14.55
C SER A 55 -3.26 -8.58 -14.98
N LEU A 56 -3.38 -8.77 -16.30
CA LEU A 56 -3.81 -10.04 -16.90
C LEU A 56 -2.68 -11.07 -16.97
N GLN A 57 -1.43 -10.67 -16.72
CA GLN A 57 -0.26 -11.54 -16.79
C GLN A 57 0.53 -11.51 -15.47
N PRO A 58 1.33 -12.56 -15.16
CA PRO A 58 2.17 -12.56 -13.97
C PRO A 58 3.11 -11.35 -13.93
N MET A 59 3.14 -10.65 -12.79
CA MET A 59 4.06 -9.54 -12.53
C MET A 59 5.18 -10.03 -11.61
N GLN A 60 6.27 -10.55 -12.19
CA GLN A 60 7.41 -11.02 -11.40
C GLN A 60 8.17 -9.86 -10.76
N LEU A 61 8.40 -9.95 -9.44
CA LEU A 61 9.23 -8.99 -8.69
C LEU A 61 10.70 -9.43 -8.74
N ASP A 62 11.41 -8.96 -9.76
CA ASP A 62 12.84 -9.22 -9.96
C ASP A 62 13.67 -8.08 -9.36
N ALA A 63 14.31 -8.34 -8.22
CA ALA A 63 15.00 -7.32 -7.43
C ALA A 63 16.14 -6.64 -8.19
N THR A 64 16.88 -7.38 -9.04
CA THR A 64 17.92 -6.83 -9.89
C THR A 64 17.33 -5.86 -10.91
N LYS A 65 16.32 -6.29 -11.67
CA LYS A 65 15.68 -5.43 -12.69
C LYS A 65 15.01 -4.20 -12.08
N ILE A 66 14.38 -4.35 -10.92
CA ILE A 66 13.77 -3.23 -10.19
C ILE A 66 14.87 -2.26 -9.75
N THR A 67 16.00 -2.75 -9.25
CA THR A 67 17.15 -1.93 -8.87
C THR A 67 17.70 -1.15 -10.07
N GLU A 68 17.94 -1.82 -11.19
CA GLU A 68 18.42 -1.19 -12.43
C GLU A 68 17.48 -0.09 -12.92
N ARG A 69 16.16 -0.35 -12.96
CA ARG A 69 15.15 0.63 -13.36
C ARG A 69 15.06 1.79 -12.38
N PHE A 70 15.19 1.51 -11.08
CA PHE A 70 15.19 2.55 -10.05
C PHE A 70 16.38 3.51 -10.21
N GLN A 71 17.53 3.05 -10.73
CA GLN A 71 18.69 3.92 -10.93
C GLN A 71 18.52 4.92 -12.07
N GLN A 72 17.50 4.78 -12.94
CA GLN A 72 17.20 5.76 -13.99
C GLN A 72 16.87 7.11 -13.35
N ASP A 73 17.51 8.20 -13.80
CA ASP A 73 17.46 9.49 -13.12
C ASP A 73 16.05 10.03 -12.92
N SER A 74 15.17 9.89 -13.92
CA SER A 74 13.76 10.31 -13.81
C SER A 74 13.00 9.50 -12.75
N VAL A 75 13.17 8.18 -12.72
CA VAL A 75 12.53 7.29 -11.74
C VAL A 75 13.06 7.58 -10.34
N ARG A 76 14.38 7.65 -10.19
CA ARG A 76 15.05 7.93 -8.92
C ARG A 76 14.58 9.25 -8.33
N SER A 77 14.61 10.34 -9.10
CA SER A 77 14.23 11.67 -8.61
C SER A 77 12.78 11.69 -8.17
N THR A 78 11.85 11.20 -9.01
CA THR A 78 10.42 11.23 -8.69
C THR A 78 10.09 10.40 -7.45
N LEU A 79 10.71 9.23 -7.29
CA LEU A 79 10.49 8.41 -6.09
C LEU A 79 11.15 8.99 -4.84
N GLN A 80 12.31 9.64 -4.98
CA GLN A 80 12.98 10.34 -3.88
C GLN A 80 12.16 11.53 -3.37
N ASP A 81 11.50 12.28 -4.24
CA ASP A 81 10.64 13.42 -3.88
C ASP A 81 9.50 13.02 -2.93
N VAL A 82 9.06 11.74 -3.00
CA VAL A 82 8.02 11.17 -2.14
C VAL A 82 8.58 10.24 -1.05
N GLY A 83 9.89 10.29 -0.79
CA GLY A 83 10.54 9.54 0.29
C GLY A 83 10.83 8.07 0.03
N ILE A 84 10.74 7.63 -1.22
CA ILE A 84 11.19 6.30 -1.66
C ILE A 84 12.62 6.44 -2.20
N GLY A 85 13.60 6.22 -1.31
CA GLY A 85 15.02 6.47 -1.61
C GLY A 85 15.78 5.34 -2.32
N SER A 86 15.20 4.14 -2.39
CA SER A 86 15.85 2.96 -2.98
C SER A 86 14.84 1.92 -3.48
N ALA A 87 15.28 0.98 -4.30
CA ALA A 87 14.47 -0.18 -4.71
C ALA A 87 14.03 -1.04 -3.51
N ALA A 88 14.85 -1.13 -2.46
CA ALA A 88 14.50 -1.81 -1.22
C ALA A 88 13.41 -1.04 -0.44
N ALA A 89 13.48 0.29 -0.43
CA ALA A 89 12.43 1.13 0.16
C ALA A 89 11.10 1.02 -0.61
N LEU A 90 11.15 0.94 -1.94
CA LEU A 90 9.98 0.68 -2.77
C LEU A 90 9.36 -0.69 -2.44
N LEU A 91 10.18 -1.75 -2.41
CA LEU A 91 9.69 -3.10 -2.11
C LEU A 91 9.22 -3.27 -0.66
N ALA A 92 9.67 -2.40 0.26
CA ALA A 92 9.16 -2.37 1.62
C ALA A 92 7.70 -1.90 1.75
N THR A 93 7.15 -1.21 0.73
CA THR A 93 5.74 -0.80 0.71
C THR A 93 4.79 -1.94 0.30
N TRP A 94 5.32 -3.09 -0.11
CA TRP A 94 4.52 -4.29 -0.36
C TRP A 94 3.71 -4.69 0.87
N VAL A 95 2.43 -4.98 0.67
CA VAL A 95 1.53 -5.54 1.69
C VAL A 95 1.27 -7.01 1.40
N THR A 96 0.56 -7.32 0.33
CA THR A 96 0.18 -8.72 0.05
C THR A 96 -0.05 -8.96 -1.43
N ASP A 97 -0.03 -10.25 -1.81
CA ASP A 97 -0.48 -10.74 -3.10
C ASP A 97 -2.01 -10.89 -3.17
N ARG A 98 -2.46 -11.45 -4.29
CA ARG A 98 -3.85 -11.79 -4.56
C ARG A 98 -4.48 -12.64 -3.45
N ALA A 99 -3.77 -13.62 -2.89
CA ALA A 99 -4.35 -14.49 -1.88
C ALA A 99 -4.70 -13.71 -0.60
N GLY A 100 -3.87 -12.73 -0.21
CA GLY A 100 -4.24 -11.83 0.88
C GLY A 100 -5.39 -10.88 0.55
N LEU A 101 -5.46 -10.38 -0.68
CA LEU A 101 -6.61 -9.58 -1.14
C LEU A 101 -7.91 -10.40 -1.14
N GLU A 102 -7.86 -11.68 -1.51
CA GLU A 102 -9.01 -12.60 -1.43
C GLU A 102 -9.45 -12.81 0.02
N ARG A 103 -8.49 -12.98 0.95
CA ARG A 103 -8.79 -13.02 2.40
C ARG A 103 -9.42 -11.73 2.91
N PHE A 104 -8.96 -10.57 2.42
CA PHE A 104 -9.53 -9.27 2.80
C PHE A 104 -10.97 -9.13 2.33
N ALA A 105 -11.20 -9.39 1.04
CA ALA A 105 -12.51 -9.27 0.41
C ALA A 105 -13.51 -10.27 0.99
N ALA A 106 -13.05 -11.46 1.38
CA ALA A 106 -13.89 -12.54 1.90
C ALA A 106 -15.08 -12.78 0.96
N ASP A 107 -16.29 -12.83 1.50
CA ASP A 107 -17.54 -13.03 0.74
C ASP A 107 -18.19 -11.71 0.29
N ALA A 108 -17.47 -10.59 0.35
CA ALA A 108 -18.02 -9.31 -0.08
C ALA A 108 -18.42 -9.35 -1.56
N PRO A 109 -19.63 -8.92 -1.92
CA PRO A 109 -20.05 -8.84 -3.31
C PRO A 109 -19.31 -7.71 -4.03
N ALA A 110 -19.01 -7.92 -5.31
CA ALA A 110 -18.46 -6.88 -6.15
C ALA A 110 -19.44 -5.71 -6.33
N VAL A 111 -18.88 -4.54 -6.56
CA VAL A 111 -19.57 -3.36 -7.09
C VAL A 111 -19.80 -3.58 -8.59
N THR A 112 -21.05 -3.42 -9.03
CA THR A 112 -21.46 -3.50 -10.44
C THR A 112 -22.41 -2.36 -10.77
N ASP A 113 -22.63 -2.08 -12.06
CA ASP A 113 -23.57 -1.02 -12.49
C ASP A 113 -25.00 -1.28 -11.98
N ASP A 114 -25.43 -2.55 -11.92
CA ASP A 114 -26.74 -2.94 -11.37
C ASP A 114 -26.79 -2.90 -9.84
N GLN A 115 -25.64 -2.94 -9.16
CA GLN A 115 -25.49 -2.91 -7.70
C GLN A 115 -24.35 -1.95 -7.31
N PRO A 116 -24.57 -0.63 -7.46
CA PRO A 116 -23.57 0.42 -7.17
C PRO A 116 -23.41 0.63 -5.66
N ARG A 117 -22.76 -0.34 -5.01
CA ARG A 117 -22.75 -0.46 -3.53
C ARG A 117 -22.09 0.71 -2.82
N ILE A 118 -21.12 1.37 -3.46
CA ILE A 118 -20.37 2.48 -2.84
C ILE A 118 -21.21 3.76 -2.90
N GLU A 119 -21.86 4.01 -4.02
CA GLU A 119 -22.66 5.21 -4.27
C GLU A 119 -23.88 5.30 -3.34
N TYR A 120 -24.38 4.13 -2.91
CA TYR A 120 -25.50 4.01 -1.98
C TYR A 120 -25.08 3.46 -0.61
N ALA A 121 -23.78 3.49 -0.30
CA ALA A 121 -23.27 3.08 1.00
C ALA A 121 -23.78 4.01 2.12
N PRO A 122 -23.92 3.50 3.35
CA PRO A 122 -24.16 4.38 4.50
C PRO A 122 -22.96 5.32 4.71
N TRP A 123 -23.20 6.43 5.41
CA TRP A 123 -22.13 7.34 5.81
C TRP A 123 -20.96 6.59 6.47
N VAL A 124 -19.74 7.02 6.13
CA VAL A 124 -18.52 6.46 6.72
C VAL A 124 -18.54 6.61 8.24
N ARG A 125 -18.23 5.53 8.94
CA ARG A 125 -18.14 5.52 10.40
C ARG A 125 -16.95 6.34 10.87
N SER A 126 -17.06 6.93 12.06
CA SER A 126 -15.94 7.66 12.64
C SER A 126 -14.72 6.76 12.83
N LYS A 127 -13.54 7.33 12.56
CA LYS A 127 -12.23 6.69 12.70
C LYS A 127 -12.08 5.40 11.86
N GLU A 128 -12.73 5.30 10.71
CA GLU A 128 -12.72 4.05 9.93
C GLU A 128 -11.32 3.58 9.50
N ILE A 129 -10.40 4.52 9.28
CA ILE A 129 -8.98 4.20 9.03
C ILE A 129 -8.36 3.32 10.12
N THR A 130 -8.79 3.46 11.39
CA THR A 130 -8.31 2.63 12.52
C THR A 130 -8.81 1.19 12.45
N ARG A 131 -9.75 0.87 11.55
CA ARG A 131 -10.25 -0.49 11.29
C ARG A 131 -9.63 -1.06 10.02
N VAL A 132 -9.71 -0.30 8.91
CA VAL A 132 -9.30 -0.81 7.59
C VAL A 132 -7.78 -0.89 7.44
N LEU A 133 -7.02 0.10 7.94
CA LEU A 133 -5.56 0.09 7.79
C LEU A 133 -4.93 -1.11 8.53
N PRO A 134 -5.22 -1.37 9.82
CA PRO A 134 -4.71 -2.57 10.48
C PRO A 134 -5.13 -3.87 9.78
N ALA A 135 -6.40 -3.98 9.37
CA ALA A 135 -6.91 -5.17 8.68
C ALA A 135 -6.15 -5.45 7.37
N LEU A 136 -5.71 -4.43 6.65
CA LEU A 136 -4.88 -4.58 5.45
C LEU A 136 -3.43 -4.92 5.79
N LEU A 137 -2.83 -4.25 6.78
CA LEU A 137 -1.44 -4.50 7.19
C LEU A 137 -1.24 -5.90 7.80
N ASP A 138 -2.25 -6.44 8.49
CA ASP A 138 -2.25 -7.78 9.06
C ASP A 138 -2.22 -8.90 8.01
N LEU A 139 -2.53 -8.58 6.75
CA LEU A 139 -2.45 -9.54 5.63
C LEU A 139 -1.04 -9.72 5.10
N TYR A 140 -0.06 -9.03 5.70
CA TYR A 140 1.28 -9.01 5.15
C TYR A 140 1.87 -10.40 4.94
N VAL A 141 2.42 -10.57 3.74
CA VAL A 141 3.33 -11.64 3.40
C VAL A 141 4.56 -11.04 2.71
N PRO A 142 5.78 -11.56 2.92
CA PRO A 142 6.95 -11.08 2.20
C PRO A 142 6.73 -11.12 0.68
N PRO A 143 7.22 -10.12 -0.08
CA PRO A 143 7.08 -10.13 -1.53
C PRO A 143 7.81 -11.35 -2.11
N PRO A 144 7.23 -12.04 -3.11
CA PRO A 144 7.85 -13.21 -3.75
C PRO A 144 8.98 -12.78 -4.71
N LEU A 145 10.07 -12.26 -4.14
CA LEU A 145 11.20 -11.74 -4.89
C LEU A 145 12.02 -12.84 -5.55
N VAL A 146 12.48 -12.57 -6.77
CA VAL A 146 13.57 -13.30 -7.41
C VAL A 146 14.81 -12.42 -7.51
N ASN A 147 15.99 -13.03 -7.52
CA ASN A 147 17.29 -12.34 -7.63
C ASN A 147 17.56 -11.30 -6.52
N ALA A 148 16.95 -11.45 -5.35
CA ALA A 148 17.29 -10.65 -4.18
C ALA A 148 18.46 -11.31 -3.41
N ASP A 149 19.52 -10.56 -3.16
CA ASP A 149 20.58 -10.99 -2.24
C ASP A 149 20.18 -10.73 -0.78
N ALA A 150 20.98 -11.27 0.16
CA ALA A 150 20.72 -11.13 1.58
C ALA A 150 20.75 -9.66 2.05
N GLY A 151 21.67 -8.86 1.51
CA GLY A 151 21.78 -7.45 1.86
C GLY A 151 20.61 -6.62 1.34
N PHE A 152 20.07 -6.96 0.18
CA PHE A 152 18.85 -6.36 -0.36
C PHE A 152 17.67 -6.63 0.57
N THR A 153 17.51 -7.88 0.99
CA THR A 153 16.45 -8.32 1.89
C THR A 153 16.55 -7.60 3.25
N GLU A 154 17.75 -7.52 3.83
CA GLU A 154 17.99 -6.81 5.09
C GLU A 154 17.63 -5.32 5.00
N ARG A 155 18.04 -4.65 3.92
CA ARG A 155 17.67 -3.23 3.69
C ARG A 155 16.16 -3.05 3.53
N MET A 156 15.51 -3.94 2.78
CA MET A 156 14.06 -3.92 2.59
C MET A 156 13.33 -4.09 3.93
N ASP A 157 13.75 -5.05 4.75
CA ASP A 157 13.17 -5.29 6.07
C ASP A 157 13.37 -4.10 7.01
N ALA A 158 14.54 -3.47 6.98
CA ALA A 158 14.80 -2.25 7.76
C ALA A 158 13.93 -1.06 7.34
N HIS A 159 13.65 -0.91 6.04
CA HIS A 159 12.69 0.09 5.55
C HIS A 159 11.26 -0.26 5.98
N ARG A 160 10.89 -1.53 5.88
CA ARG A 160 9.57 -2.02 6.27
C ARG A 160 9.30 -1.80 7.76
N GLN A 161 10.25 -2.14 8.62
CA GLN A 161 10.11 -1.94 10.07
C GLN A 161 9.82 -0.47 10.40
N ARG A 162 10.57 0.46 9.81
CA ARG A 162 10.35 1.91 9.96
C ARG A 162 8.99 2.35 9.45
N LEU A 163 8.58 1.86 8.29
CA LEU A 163 7.27 2.16 7.71
C LEU A 163 6.13 1.64 8.61
N MET A 164 6.26 0.45 9.20
CA MET A 164 5.26 -0.08 10.14
C MET A 164 5.24 0.69 11.47
N GLN A 165 6.39 1.15 11.96
CA GLN A 165 6.44 2.06 13.12
C GLN A 165 5.71 3.37 12.81
N PHE A 166 5.90 3.93 11.61
CA PHE A 166 5.18 5.12 11.15
C PHE A 166 3.65 4.89 11.16
N TYR A 167 3.16 3.81 10.57
CA TYR A 167 1.72 3.51 10.57
C TYR A 167 1.14 3.35 11.98
N ARG A 168 1.85 2.65 12.87
CA ARG A 168 1.43 2.49 14.27
C ARG A 168 1.40 3.83 15.01
N ALA A 169 2.46 4.63 14.89
CA ALA A 169 2.52 5.95 15.49
C ALA A 169 1.34 6.81 15.02
N SER A 170 1.10 6.86 13.71
CA SER A 170 0.03 7.67 13.10
C SER A 170 -1.38 7.20 13.49
N LEU A 171 -1.59 5.91 13.76
CA LEU A 171 -2.86 5.40 14.30
C LEU A 171 -3.13 5.91 15.73
N HIS A 172 -2.10 6.06 16.58
CA HIS A 172 -2.27 6.66 17.92
C HIS A 172 -2.83 8.09 17.85
N ALA A 173 -2.46 8.87 16.82
CA ALA A 173 -3.03 10.21 16.62
C ALA A 173 -4.54 10.16 16.35
N TYR A 174 -5.02 9.17 15.58
CA TYR A 174 -6.45 8.97 15.32
C TYR A 174 -7.23 8.48 16.54
N ASP A 175 -6.57 7.73 17.42
CA ASP A 175 -7.16 7.31 18.69
C ASP A 175 -7.19 8.44 19.74
N GLY A 176 -6.44 9.51 19.51
CA GLY A 176 -6.34 10.66 20.42
C GLY A 176 -5.23 10.52 21.46
N ASP A 177 -4.40 9.48 21.35
CA ASP A 177 -3.26 9.24 22.23
C ASP A 177 -2.04 10.05 21.77
N ARG A 178 -2.02 11.32 22.18
CA ARG A 178 -0.96 12.26 21.83
C ARG A 178 0.39 11.89 22.43
N GLU A 179 0.41 11.24 23.59
CA GLU A 179 1.65 10.84 24.25
C GLU A 179 2.33 9.69 23.51
N ALA A 180 1.56 8.65 23.16
CA ALA A 180 2.06 7.54 22.36
C ALA A 180 2.48 8.02 20.97
N TRP A 181 1.63 8.81 20.30
CA TRP A 181 2.00 9.41 19.00
C TRP A 181 3.32 10.18 19.09
N GLY A 182 3.46 11.08 20.07
CA GLY A 182 4.64 11.92 20.21
C GLY A 182 5.92 11.12 20.49
N ARG A 183 5.84 10.04 21.27
CA ARG A 183 6.97 9.14 21.52
C ARG A 183 7.37 8.40 20.25
N ASP A 184 6.41 7.75 19.60
CA ASP A 184 6.69 6.80 18.52
C ASP A 184 7.06 7.54 17.23
N ILE A 185 6.46 8.70 16.94
CA ILE A 185 6.83 9.51 15.79
C ILE A 185 8.25 10.09 15.93
N ARG A 186 8.71 10.36 17.16
CA ARG A 186 10.10 10.79 17.40
C ARG A 186 11.08 9.67 17.07
N GLU A 187 10.75 8.42 17.36
CA GLU A 187 11.57 7.26 17.03
C GLU A 187 11.66 7.07 15.51
N VAL A 188 10.52 7.13 14.80
CA VAL A 188 10.46 7.10 13.33
C VAL A 188 11.34 8.19 12.73
N MET A 189 11.19 9.43 13.20
CA MET A 189 11.99 10.55 12.72
C MET A 189 13.46 10.36 13.04
N GLN A 190 13.85 9.84 14.21
CA GLN A 190 15.26 9.55 14.51
C GLN A 190 15.86 8.51 13.55
N GLY A 191 15.06 7.53 13.10
CA GLY A 191 15.46 6.49 12.16
C GLY A 191 15.56 6.93 10.70
N ASP A 192 14.85 8.00 10.30
CA ASP A 192 14.89 8.51 8.91
C ASP A 192 14.52 10.01 8.81
N ARG A 193 15.35 10.88 9.41
CA ARG A 193 15.12 12.34 9.46
C ARG A 193 15.05 13.02 8.10
N ALA A 194 15.66 12.41 7.09
CA ALA A 194 15.78 12.99 5.76
C ALA A 194 14.60 12.66 4.85
N ASN A 195 13.72 11.74 5.27
CA ASN A 195 12.59 11.29 4.47
C ASN A 195 11.58 12.44 4.22
N PRO A 196 11.40 12.91 2.96
CA PRO A 196 10.47 13.99 2.63
C PRO A 196 9.03 13.70 3.04
N TYR A 197 8.59 12.45 2.92
CA TYR A 197 7.22 12.08 3.28
C TYR A 197 6.97 12.16 4.78
N PHE A 198 7.87 11.62 5.60
CA PHE A 198 7.73 11.71 7.06
C PHE A 198 7.77 13.15 7.56
N ARG A 199 8.65 13.98 6.99
CA ARG A 199 8.71 15.42 7.29
C ARG A 199 7.42 16.14 6.94
N TRP A 200 6.92 15.95 5.73
CA TRP A 200 5.66 16.52 5.27
C TRP A 200 4.51 16.11 6.20
N PHE A 201 4.42 14.83 6.57
CA PHE A 201 3.37 14.30 7.44
C PHE A 201 3.36 14.93 8.85
N VAL A 202 4.55 15.23 9.40
CA VAL A 202 4.66 15.88 10.72
C VAL A 202 4.71 17.42 10.65
N GLY A 203 4.62 18.01 9.45
CA GLY A 203 4.61 19.46 9.24
C GLY A 203 5.98 20.15 9.35
N GLN A 204 7.06 19.49 8.94
CA GLN A 204 8.45 20.01 8.91
C GLN A 204 9.01 20.23 7.49
#